data_AF-A0A2E0YBK2-F1
#
_entry.id   AF-A0A2E0YBK2-F1
#
_cell.length_a   1.000
_cell.length_b   1.000
_cell.length_c   1.000
_cell.angle_alpha   90.00
_cell.angle_beta   90.00
_cell.angle_gamma   90.00
#
_symmetry.space_group_name_H-M   'P 1'
#
loop_
_entity.id
_entity.type
_entity.pdbx_description
1 polymer ?
#
loop_
_entity_poly.entity_id
_entity_poly.type
_entity_poly.pdbx_seq_one_letter_code
_entity_poly.pdbx_strand_id
1 'polypeptide(L)'
;APAAAFGLEEITGDDDFEERLFNEVEEIEQERNDAIEETESDVIENAEMDSEPIDGDDDDDDDDDDDDDDHRYSQEIETKVEFLIQDLQNARLRSEREQIISDFGDVHQMLICLQSKENTLMAEGDYKGGITAKAIIDGGPFEGLFVFPVQSNEILDSRKINSYLRIKCKIIDFRRALALPVFQVFKKED
;
A
#
# COMPACT_ATOMS: atom_id res chain seq x y z
N ALA A 1 38.64 -9.82 43.04
CA ALA A 1 39.03 -9.32 41.71
C ALA A 1 38.97 -10.46 40.71
N PRO A 2 38.57 -10.25 39.45
CA PRO A 2 37.48 -9.44 38.91
C PRO A 2 36.46 -10.31 38.12
N ALA A 3 35.18 -9.96 38.12
CA ALA A 3 34.44 -9.38 36.99
C ALA A 3 34.55 -10.15 35.66
N ALA A 4 33.61 -11.06 35.40
CA ALA A 4 33.29 -11.49 34.05
C ALA A 4 32.27 -10.49 33.48
N ALA A 5 32.78 -9.54 32.70
CA ALA A 5 31.98 -8.67 31.86
C ALA A 5 31.36 -9.53 30.74
N PHE A 6 30.04 -9.72 30.79
CA PHE A 6 29.29 -10.10 29.61
C PHE A 6 29.18 -8.84 28.75
N GLY A 7 29.92 -8.83 27.64
CA GLY A 7 29.76 -7.83 26.61
C GLY A 7 28.35 -7.94 26.04
N LEU A 8 27.57 -6.89 26.23
CA LEU A 8 26.45 -6.60 25.35
C LEU A 8 27.09 -6.19 24.02
N GLU A 9 27.04 -7.06 23.02
CA GLU A 9 27.19 -6.62 21.64
C GLU A 9 26.01 -5.69 21.36
N GLU A 10 26.32 -4.39 21.29
CA GLU A 10 25.46 -3.39 20.68
C GLU A 10 25.17 -3.86 19.25
N ILE A 11 23.92 -4.23 19.00
CA ILE A 11 23.38 -4.34 17.66
C ILE A 11 23.32 -2.89 17.18
N THR A 12 24.38 -2.44 16.51
CA THR A 12 24.39 -1.17 15.80
C THR A 12 23.25 -1.22 14.80
N GLY A 13 22.25 -0.36 15.01
CA GLY A 13 21.17 -0.18 14.07
C GLY A 13 21.74 0.16 12.70
N ASP A 14 21.34 -0.61 11.69
CA ASP A 14 21.53 -0.30 10.29
C ASP A 14 20.72 0.97 9.95
N ASP A 15 21.24 2.14 10.34
CA ASP A 15 20.78 3.46 9.86
C ASP A 15 20.89 3.56 8.32
N ASP A 16 21.70 2.70 7.68
CA ASP A 16 21.88 2.59 6.23
C ASP A 16 20.68 1.94 5.50
N PHE A 17 19.81 1.20 6.20
CA PHE A 17 18.64 0.55 5.59
C PHE A 17 17.56 1.56 5.22
N GLU A 18 17.34 2.56 6.09
CA GLU A 18 16.34 3.60 5.86
C GLU A 18 16.72 4.46 4.64
N GLU A 19 17.99 4.87 4.53
CA GLU A 19 18.45 5.81 3.48
C GLU A 19 18.31 5.23 2.06
N ARG A 20 18.46 3.92 1.88
CA ARG A 20 18.35 3.28 0.55
C ARG A 20 16.92 3.10 0.06
N LEU A 21 15.95 2.96 0.96
CA LEU A 21 14.52 2.90 0.60
C LEU A 21 13.98 4.25 0.07
N PHE A 22 14.70 5.35 0.35
CA PHE A 22 14.38 6.69 -0.16
C PHE A 22 14.78 6.88 -1.63
N ASN A 23 15.87 6.27 -2.10
CA ASN A 23 16.31 6.44 -3.49
C ASN A 23 15.44 5.68 -4.51
N GLU A 24 14.76 4.59 -4.12
CA GLU A 24 13.96 3.77 -5.06
C GLU A 24 12.65 4.45 -5.50
N VAL A 25 12.09 5.41 -4.74
CA VAL A 25 10.78 6.01 -5.08
C VAL A 25 10.90 7.29 -5.90
N GLU A 26 12.01 8.03 -5.80
CA GLU A 26 12.21 9.26 -6.58
C GLU A 26 12.43 8.97 -8.08
N GLU A 27 13.02 7.83 -8.44
CA GLU A 27 13.18 7.42 -9.86
C GLU A 27 11.85 7.00 -10.53
N ILE A 28 10.85 6.53 -9.78
CA ILE A 28 9.52 6.20 -10.33
C ILE A 28 8.73 7.48 -10.72
N GLU A 29 9.05 8.63 -10.11
CA GLU A 29 8.39 9.90 -10.42
C GLU A 29 8.81 10.50 -11.78
N GLN A 30 9.97 10.12 -12.34
CA GLN A 30 10.43 10.67 -13.62
C GLN A 30 9.74 10.05 -14.85
N GLU A 31 9.30 8.80 -14.81
CA GLU A 31 8.71 8.15 -16.00
C GLU A 31 7.22 8.49 -16.21
N ARG A 32 6.53 9.05 -15.21
CA ARG A 32 5.09 9.35 -15.29
C ARG A 32 4.73 10.76 -15.80
N ASN A 33 5.71 11.65 -15.92
CA ASN A 33 5.48 13.05 -16.31
C ASN A 33 5.69 13.32 -17.81
N ASP A 34 6.17 12.37 -18.60
CA ASP A 34 6.40 12.56 -20.05
C ASP A 34 5.18 12.24 -20.94
N ALA A 35 4.04 11.80 -20.37
CA ALA A 35 2.89 11.33 -21.15
C ALA A 35 1.65 12.24 -21.11
N ILE A 36 1.75 13.45 -20.55
CA ILE A 36 0.61 14.39 -20.46
C ILE A 36 1.03 15.79 -20.93
N GLU A 37 1.58 15.88 -22.13
CA GLU A 37 1.58 17.10 -22.92
C GLU A 37 1.00 16.74 -24.28
N GLU A 38 -0.30 17.03 -24.45
CA GLU A 38 -0.95 17.38 -25.72
C GLU A 38 -2.47 17.24 -25.53
N THR A 39 -3.13 18.27 -25.01
CA THR A 39 -4.44 18.72 -25.51
C THR A 39 -4.78 20.06 -24.87
N GLU A 40 -4.23 21.14 -25.44
CA GLU A 40 -4.77 22.48 -25.23
C GLU A 40 -5.48 22.95 -26.51
N SER A 41 -6.81 23.04 -26.39
CA SER A 41 -7.70 24.11 -26.85
C SER A 41 -7.68 24.61 -28.31
N ASP A 42 -8.83 24.54 -28.99
CA ASP A 42 -9.31 25.63 -29.87
C ASP A 42 -10.85 25.64 -30.10
N VAL A 43 -11.48 26.66 -29.49
CA VAL A 43 -12.51 27.65 -29.94
C VAL A 43 -13.52 27.35 -31.08
N ILE A 44 -14.81 27.30 -30.67
CA ILE A 44 -16.08 27.99 -31.11
C ILE A 44 -16.40 28.33 -32.60
N GLU A 45 -17.68 27.99 -32.94
CA GLU A 45 -18.64 28.49 -33.97
C GLU A 45 -18.43 28.19 -35.48
N ASN A 46 -19.40 27.47 -36.07
CA ASN A 46 -20.47 28.07 -36.89
C ASN A 46 -21.60 27.06 -37.18
N ALA A 47 -22.82 27.57 -37.15
CA ALA A 47 -24.05 26.88 -37.51
C ALA A 47 -24.10 26.56 -39.02
N GLU A 48 -24.81 25.50 -39.41
CA GLU A 48 -25.97 25.56 -40.32
C GLU A 48 -26.73 24.22 -40.33
N MET A 49 -28.05 24.34 -40.46
CA MET A 49 -29.07 23.31 -40.40
C MET A 49 -28.96 22.31 -41.56
N ASP A 50 -29.26 21.04 -41.31
CA ASP A 50 -30.06 20.24 -42.25
C ASP A 50 -30.86 19.17 -41.48
N SER A 51 -32.09 19.00 -41.94
CA SER A 51 -33.23 18.36 -41.28
C SER A 51 -33.49 16.92 -41.77
N GLU A 52 -34.39 16.22 -41.06
CA GLU A 52 -35.16 14.99 -41.41
C GLU A 52 -34.82 13.74 -40.55
N PRO A 53 -35.77 12.78 -40.36
CA PRO A 53 -36.69 12.78 -39.22
C PRO A 53 -36.51 11.58 -38.27
N ILE A 54 -37.12 11.73 -37.09
CA ILE A 54 -37.34 10.71 -36.06
C ILE A 54 -38.27 9.59 -36.59
N ASP A 55 -37.79 8.36 -36.47
CA ASP A 55 -38.55 7.13 -36.22
C ASP A 55 -37.72 6.45 -35.09
N GLY A 56 -38.16 6.24 -33.86
CA GLY A 56 -39.48 5.83 -33.40
C GLY A 56 -39.46 4.32 -33.16
N ASP A 57 -38.80 3.88 -32.08
CA ASP A 57 -39.14 2.64 -31.38
C ASP A 57 -38.59 2.70 -29.94
N ASP A 58 -39.53 2.78 -29.00
CA ASP A 58 -39.38 2.47 -27.59
C ASP A 58 -39.01 0.99 -27.44
N ASP A 59 -37.99 0.69 -26.65
CA ASP A 59 -37.94 -0.54 -25.86
C ASP A 59 -37.28 -0.17 -24.52
N ASP A 60 -38.15 0.02 -23.52
CA ASP A 60 -37.83 -0.15 -22.11
C ASP A 60 -37.36 -1.60 -21.90
N ASP A 61 -36.19 -1.78 -21.30
CA ASP A 61 -35.96 -2.87 -20.37
C ASP A 61 -34.92 -2.41 -19.35
N ASP A 62 -35.44 -2.08 -18.16
CA ASP A 62 -34.72 -2.15 -16.89
C ASP A 62 -34.06 -3.53 -16.77
N ASP A 63 -32.77 -3.56 -16.48
CA ASP A 63 -32.25 -4.52 -15.50
C ASP A 63 -31.06 -3.85 -14.79
N ASP A 64 -31.42 -3.26 -13.64
CA ASP A 64 -30.56 -3.12 -12.48
C ASP A 64 -29.79 -4.44 -12.26
N ASP A 65 -28.48 -4.39 -12.44
CA ASP A 65 -27.56 -5.15 -11.60
C ASP A 65 -26.42 -4.19 -11.24
N ASP A 66 -26.74 -3.31 -10.30
CA ASP A 66 -25.79 -2.82 -9.30
C ASP A 66 -25.14 -4.06 -8.64
N ASP A 67 -24.13 -4.63 -9.28
CA ASP A 67 -23.07 -5.34 -8.57
C ASP A 67 -22.21 -4.27 -7.86
N ASP A 68 -22.85 -3.59 -6.90
CA ASP A 68 -22.21 -3.02 -5.73
C ASP A 68 -21.61 -4.21 -4.97
N ASP A 69 -20.45 -4.68 -5.44
CA ASP A 69 -19.46 -5.33 -4.59
C ASP A 69 -18.86 -4.26 -3.68
N ASP A 70 -19.74 -3.58 -2.93
CA ASP A 70 -19.42 -2.86 -1.71
C ASP A 70 -19.07 -3.96 -0.70
N HIS A 71 -17.87 -4.51 -0.87
CA HIS A 71 -17.05 -5.02 0.21
C HIS A 71 -16.93 -3.88 1.22
N ARG A 72 -17.98 -3.75 2.04
CA ARG A 72 -18.19 -2.72 3.05
C ARG A 72 -17.01 -2.77 4.00
N TYR A 73 -15.97 -2.03 3.65
CA TYR A 73 -14.90 -1.67 4.56
C TYR A 73 -15.56 -1.05 5.77
N SER A 74 -15.22 -1.51 6.97
CA SER A 74 -15.72 -0.81 8.17
C SER A 74 -15.23 0.63 8.08
N GLN A 75 -16.18 1.58 8.01
CA GLN A 75 -15.83 3.00 7.95
C GLN A 75 -15.35 3.54 9.30
N GLU A 76 -15.45 2.71 10.35
CA GLU A 76 -15.06 3.03 11.72
C GLU A 76 -13.66 2.50 12.02
N ILE A 77 -12.86 3.31 12.73
CA ILE A 77 -11.52 2.97 13.20
C ILE A 77 -11.65 2.19 14.50
N GLU A 78 -11.31 0.90 14.48
CA GLU A 78 -11.60 0.00 15.60
C GLU A 78 -10.33 -0.61 16.23
N THR A 79 -9.27 -0.77 15.44
CA THR A 79 -8.04 -1.46 15.84
C THR A 79 -6.90 -0.49 16.17
N LYS A 80 -5.94 -0.97 16.97
CA LYS A 80 -4.74 -0.20 17.32
C LYS A 80 -3.91 0.20 16.09
N VAL A 81 -3.87 -0.65 15.06
CA VAL A 81 -3.14 -0.37 13.82
C VAL A 81 -3.81 0.77 13.07
N GLU A 82 -5.14 0.85 13.08
CA GLU A 82 -5.86 1.92 12.39
C GLU A 82 -5.68 3.28 13.10
N PHE A 83 -5.71 3.29 14.44
CA PHE A 83 -5.35 4.50 15.20
C PHE A 83 -3.92 4.96 14.92
N LEU A 84 -2.97 4.03 14.83
CA LEU A 84 -1.60 4.33 14.44
C LEU A 84 -1.54 4.99 13.05
N ILE A 85 -2.23 4.42 12.07
CA ILE A 85 -2.22 4.95 10.69
C ILE A 85 -2.80 6.35 10.67
N GLN A 86 -3.86 6.61 11.44
CA GLN A 86 -4.41 7.95 11.60
C GLN A 86 -3.40 8.93 12.21
N ASP A 87 -2.66 8.52 13.25
CA ASP A 87 -1.61 9.35 13.85
C ASP A 87 -0.48 9.65 12.86
N LEU A 88 -0.07 8.65 12.06
CA LEU A 88 0.95 8.81 11.02
C LEU A 88 0.51 9.76 9.90
N GLN A 89 -0.77 9.72 9.53
CA GLN A 89 -1.36 10.65 8.55
C GLN A 89 -1.38 12.10 9.08
N ASN A 90 -1.60 12.27 10.38
CA ASN A 90 -1.64 13.59 11.02
C ASN A 90 -0.24 14.17 11.30
N ALA A 91 0.77 13.32 11.42
CA ALA A 91 2.15 13.72 11.70
C ALA A 91 2.75 14.54 10.56
N ARG A 92 3.13 15.78 10.87
CA ARG A 92 3.67 16.73 9.89
C ARG A 92 5.15 16.49 9.63
N LEU A 93 5.91 16.20 10.68
CA LEU A 93 7.35 16.03 10.60
C LEU A 93 7.72 14.55 10.42
N ARG A 94 8.88 14.31 9.81
CA ARG A 94 9.43 12.95 9.66
C ARG A 94 9.76 12.34 11.02
N SER A 95 10.44 13.11 11.88
CA SER A 95 10.84 12.66 13.22
C SER A 95 9.64 12.32 14.12
N GLU A 96 8.48 12.97 13.93
CA GLU A 96 7.25 12.59 14.62
C GLU A 96 6.76 11.21 14.17
N ARG A 97 6.78 10.93 12.86
CA ARG A 97 6.40 9.61 12.33
C ARG A 97 7.35 8.51 12.80
N GLU A 98 8.65 8.76 12.79
CA GLU A 98 9.66 7.81 13.29
C GLU A 98 9.44 7.50 14.77
N GLN A 99 9.10 8.52 15.57
CA GLN A 99 8.75 8.32 16.97
C GLN A 99 7.46 7.50 17.13
N ILE A 100 6.41 7.80 16.37
CA ILE A 100 5.15 7.05 16.37
C ILE A 100 5.38 5.58 15.99
N ILE A 101 6.18 5.31 14.95
CA ILE A 101 6.56 3.97 14.49
C ILE A 101 7.34 3.23 15.59
N SER A 102 8.31 3.90 16.20
CA SER A 102 9.13 3.33 17.28
C SER A 102 8.30 2.99 18.52
N ASP A 103 7.38 3.87 18.91
CA ASP A 103 6.52 3.71 20.08
C ASP A 103 5.45 2.62 19.90
N PHE A 104 5.01 2.37 18.67
CA PHE A 104 4.00 1.34 18.37
C PHE A 104 4.46 -0.08 18.71
N GLY A 105 5.78 -0.33 18.59
CA GLY A 105 6.41 -1.55 19.04
C GLY A 105 6.65 -2.60 17.96
N ASP A 106 6.92 -3.83 18.42
CA ASP A 106 7.36 -4.96 17.61
C ASP A 106 6.20 -5.76 16.98
N VAL A 107 6.55 -6.83 16.25
CA VAL A 107 5.70 -7.68 15.40
C VAL A 107 4.24 -7.86 15.88
N HIS A 108 3.30 -7.51 15.00
CA HIS A 108 1.86 -7.66 15.15
C HIS A 108 1.31 -8.74 14.24
N GLN A 109 0.21 -9.36 14.67
CA GLN A 109 -0.60 -10.23 13.81
C GLN A 109 -1.77 -9.44 13.25
N MET A 110 -1.97 -9.53 11.93
CA MET A 110 -3.08 -8.87 11.23
C MET A 110 -3.64 -9.77 10.13
N LEU A 111 -4.89 -9.51 9.77
CA LEU A 111 -5.56 -10.11 8.63
C LEU A 111 -5.53 -9.09 7.48
N ILE A 112 -4.99 -9.47 6.33
CA ILE A 112 -4.93 -8.60 5.16
C ILE A 112 -5.75 -9.15 4.00
N CYS A 113 -6.38 -8.28 3.22
CA CYS A 113 -7.03 -8.64 1.95
C CYS A 113 -6.18 -8.15 0.78
N LEU A 114 -5.58 -9.08 0.03
CA LEU A 114 -4.64 -8.76 -1.06
C LEU A 114 -5.34 -8.03 -2.22
N GLN A 115 -4.85 -6.85 -2.59
CA GLN A 115 -5.36 -6.03 -3.70
C GLN A 115 -4.45 -6.08 -4.93
N SER A 116 -3.13 -6.02 -4.72
CA SER A 116 -2.15 -6.15 -5.80
C SER A 116 -0.88 -6.83 -5.30
N LYS A 117 -0.05 -7.29 -6.24
CA LYS A 117 1.25 -7.90 -5.95
C LYS A 117 2.24 -7.47 -7.02
N GLU A 118 3.40 -7.06 -6.58
CA GLU A 118 4.49 -6.61 -7.42
C GLU A 118 5.79 -7.20 -6.90
N ASN A 119 6.75 -7.45 -7.80
CA ASN A 119 8.06 -7.96 -7.37
C ASN A 119 8.82 -6.86 -6.63
N THR A 120 9.39 -7.21 -5.48
CA THR A 120 10.27 -6.31 -4.73
C THR A 120 11.65 -6.31 -5.38
N LEU A 121 12.05 -5.20 -6.02
CA LEU A 121 13.29 -5.15 -6.80
C LEU A 121 14.51 -4.74 -5.95
N MET A 122 14.42 -3.69 -5.14
CA MET A 122 15.57 -3.17 -4.37
C MET A 122 15.42 -3.22 -2.85
N ALA A 123 14.73 -4.22 -2.31
CA ALA A 123 14.88 -4.56 -0.91
C ALA A 123 16.23 -5.23 -0.61
N GLU A 124 16.59 -5.32 0.67
CA GLU A 124 17.82 -5.98 1.13
C GLU A 124 17.54 -7.37 1.71
N GLY A 125 18.61 -8.19 1.81
CA GLY A 125 18.57 -9.51 2.43
C GLY A 125 17.52 -10.45 1.82
N ASP A 126 16.76 -11.11 2.69
CA ASP A 126 15.74 -12.10 2.30
C ASP A 126 14.51 -11.50 1.61
N TYR A 127 14.42 -10.17 1.52
CA TYR A 127 13.29 -9.46 0.88
C TYR A 127 13.60 -9.05 -0.56
N LYS A 128 14.87 -9.09 -0.98
CA LYS A 128 15.26 -8.80 -2.36
C LYS A 128 14.73 -9.86 -3.32
N GLY A 129 13.96 -9.46 -4.33
CA GLY A 129 13.27 -10.41 -5.22
C GLY A 129 12.04 -11.08 -4.57
N GLY A 130 11.61 -10.56 -3.41
CA GLY A 130 10.36 -10.93 -2.77
C GLY A 130 9.16 -10.31 -3.48
N ILE A 131 8.05 -10.18 -2.76
CA ILE A 131 6.81 -9.56 -3.26
C ILE A 131 6.41 -8.42 -2.34
N THR A 132 6.11 -7.28 -2.94
CA THR A 132 5.41 -6.16 -2.29
C THR A 132 3.93 -6.28 -2.67
N ALA A 133 3.06 -6.45 -1.68
CA ALA A 133 1.62 -6.49 -1.91
C ALA A 133 0.94 -5.24 -1.33
N LYS A 134 0.00 -4.66 -2.08
CA LYS A 134 -0.96 -3.72 -1.52
C LYS A 134 -2.14 -4.52 -0.97
N ALA A 135 -2.59 -4.21 0.25
CA ALA A 135 -3.70 -4.93 0.86
C ALA A 135 -4.50 -4.07 1.86
N ILE A 136 -5.78 -4.39 2.02
CA ILE A 136 -6.63 -3.80 3.07
C ILE A 136 -6.33 -4.47 4.41
N ILE A 137 -6.29 -3.66 5.47
CA ILE A 137 -5.93 -4.06 6.82
C ILE A 137 -7.20 -4.37 7.62
N ASP A 138 -7.31 -5.59 8.12
CA ASP A 138 -8.38 -6.08 9.01
C ASP A 138 -9.82 -5.84 8.52
N GLY A 139 -10.01 -5.58 7.22
CA GLY A 139 -11.31 -5.21 6.64
C GLY A 139 -11.75 -3.76 6.93
N GLY A 140 -10.85 -2.96 7.52
CA GLY A 140 -11.05 -1.55 7.82
C GLY A 140 -10.84 -0.63 6.62
N PRO A 141 -10.86 0.69 6.84
CA PRO A 141 -10.81 1.70 5.79
C PRO A 141 -9.37 1.99 5.31
N PHE A 142 -8.37 1.33 5.90
CA PHE A 142 -6.97 1.57 5.61
C PHE A 142 -6.34 0.45 4.78
N GLU A 143 -5.51 0.88 3.84
CA GLU A 143 -4.65 0.02 3.04
C GLU A 143 -3.20 0.14 3.52
N GLY A 144 -2.39 -0.89 3.25
CA GLY A 144 -0.96 -0.88 3.54
C GLY A 144 -0.15 -1.56 2.45
N LEU A 145 1.15 -1.26 2.42
CA LEU A 145 2.14 -1.97 1.63
C LEU A 145 2.81 -3.03 2.49
N PHE A 146 2.86 -4.25 1.99
CA PHE A 146 3.38 -5.42 2.71
C PHE A 146 4.54 -6.01 1.94
N VAL A 147 5.74 -5.91 2.50
CA VAL A 147 6.96 -6.45 1.90
C VAL A 147 7.20 -7.86 2.44
N PHE A 148 7.11 -8.85 1.55
CA PHE A 148 7.28 -10.26 1.88
C PHE A 148 8.66 -10.76 1.47
N PRO A 149 9.26 -11.68 2.25
CA PRO A 149 10.53 -12.28 1.89
C PRO A 149 10.33 -13.28 0.74
N VAL A 150 11.40 -13.56 -0.01
CA VAL A 150 11.44 -14.48 -1.17
C VAL A 150 10.84 -15.85 -0.84
N GLN A 151 11.01 -16.32 0.40
CA GLN A 151 10.47 -17.58 0.88
C GLN A 151 8.94 -17.66 0.83
N SER A 152 8.26 -16.51 0.79
CA SER A 152 6.79 -16.42 0.73
C SER A 152 6.25 -16.35 -0.69
N ASN A 153 7.11 -16.25 -1.72
CA ASN A 153 6.68 -16.01 -3.10
C ASN A 153 5.74 -17.11 -3.60
N GLU A 154 6.08 -18.39 -3.39
CA GLU A 154 5.24 -19.51 -3.85
C GLU A 154 3.82 -19.48 -3.24
N ILE A 155 3.73 -19.12 -1.95
CA ILE A 155 2.45 -18.99 -1.25
C ILE A 155 1.68 -17.79 -1.79
N LEU A 156 2.35 -16.69 -2.07
CA LEU A 156 1.69 -15.49 -2.59
C LEU A 156 1.26 -15.66 -4.05
N ASP A 157 2.07 -16.25 -4.91
CA ASP A 157 1.72 -16.47 -6.33
C ASP A 157 0.51 -17.40 -6.47
N SER A 158 0.38 -18.39 -5.59
CA SER A 158 -0.79 -19.28 -5.57
C SER A 158 -2.06 -18.64 -5.00
N ARG A 159 -1.96 -17.49 -4.32
CA ARG A 159 -3.12 -16.77 -3.77
C ARG A 159 -3.79 -15.94 -4.84
N LYS A 160 -5.12 -15.90 -4.84
CA LYS A 160 -5.85 -14.96 -5.69
C LYS A 160 -5.82 -13.54 -5.10
N ILE A 161 -5.95 -12.53 -5.95
CA ILE A 161 -6.34 -11.19 -5.50
C ILE A 161 -7.72 -11.28 -4.84
N ASN A 162 -8.00 -10.37 -3.90
CA ASN A 162 -9.17 -10.37 -3.03
C ASN A 162 -9.26 -11.60 -2.10
N SER A 163 -8.11 -12.20 -1.78
CA SER A 163 -8.04 -13.27 -0.77
C SER A 163 -7.41 -12.79 0.53
N TYR A 164 -7.92 -13.35 1.64
CA TYR A 164 -7.45 -13.01 2.97
C TYR A 164 -6.23 -13.84 3.39
N LEU A 165 -5.26 -13.17 4.01
CA LEU A 165 -4.06 -13.78 4.56
C LEU A 165 -3.80 -13.25 5.98
N ARG A 166 -3.57 -14.17 6.92
CA ARG A 166 -3.09 -13.78 8.25
C ARG A 166 -1.57 -13.75 8.26
N ILE A 167 -1.01 -12.62 8.64
CA ILE A 167 0.43 -12.35 8.63
C ILE A 167 0.94 -11.91 10.00
N LYS A 168 2.25 -12.07 10.23
CA LYS A 168 3.00 -11.44 11.31
C LYS A 168 3.85 -10.35 10.67
N CYS A 169 3.73 -9.09 11.06
CA CYS A 169 4.48 -8.01 10.44
C CYS A 169 4.82 -6.89 11.42
N LYS A 170 5.77 -6.04 11.05
CA LYS A 170 6.14 -4.82 11.79
C LYS A 170 6.07 -3.64 10.84
N ILE A 171 5.57 -2.51 11.33
CA ILE A 171 5.62 -1.26 10.56
C ILE A 171 7.07 -0.76 10.53
N ILE A 172 7.55 -0.44 9.33
CA ILE A 172 8.92 0.03 9.12
C ILE A 172 8.97 1.46 8.57
N ASP A 173 7.92 1.90 7.88
CA ASP A 173 7.86 3.23 7.28
C ASP A 173 6.41 3.67 7.03
N PHE A 174 6.23 4.94 6.67
CA PHE A 174 4.98 5.51 6.19
C PHE A 174 5.21 6.39 4.95
N ARG A 175 4.72 5.92 3.79
CA ARG A 175 4.82 6.62 2.51
C ARG A 175 3.78 7.73 2.43
N ARG A 176 4.19 8.94 2.81
CA ARG A 176 3.32 10.13 2.83
C ARG A 176 2.67 10.44 1.49
N ALA A 177 3.38 10.26 0.37
CA ALA A 177 2.84 10.52 -0.98
C ALA A 177 1.61 9.66 -1.30
N LEU A 178 1.56 8.45 -0.74
CA LEU A 178 0.47 7.49 -0.95
C LEU A 178 -0.48 7.42 0.25
N ALA A 179 -0.14 8.08 1.37
CA ALA A 179 -0.76 7.90 2.67
C ALA A 179 -0.82 6.42 3.13
N LEU A 180 0.17 5.61 2.73
CA LEU A 180 0.23 4.18 3.02
C LEU A 180 1.32 3.84 4.04
N PRO A 181 0.99 3.12 5.13
CA PRO A 181 1.99 2.47 5.96
C PRO A 181 2.70 1.33 5.21
N VAL A 182 3.97 1.12 5.53
CA VAL A 182 4.80 0.04 4.99
C VAL A 182 5.11 -0.95 6.11
N PHE A 183 4.75 -2.20 5.88
CA PHE A 183 4.95 -3.30 6.80
C PHE A 183 5.94 -4.31 6.24
N GLN A 184 6.90 -4.70 7.06
CA GLN A 184 7.77 -5.85 6.81
C GLN A 184 7.09 -7.11 7.34
N VAL A 185 6.88 -8.10 6.48
CA VAL A 185 6.21 -9.35 6.85
C VAL A 185 7.23 -10.40 7.26
N PHE A 186 7.09 -10.90 8.48
CA PHE A 186 7.89 -12.00 8.98
C PHE A 186 7.21 -13.32 8.63
N LYS A 187 8.06 -14.32 8.38
CA LYS A 187 7.65 -15.69 8.04
C LYS A 187 6.49 -16.17 8.91
N LYS A 188 5.48 -16.71 8.26
CA LYS A 188 4.44 -17.50 8.92
C LYS A 188 5.10 -18.79 9.44
N GLU A 189 5.19 -18.94 10.76
CA GLU A 189 5.33 -20.29 11.32
C GLU A 189 4.07 -21.06 10.94
N ASP A 190 4.28 -22.17 10.24
CA ASP A 190 3.25 -23.07 9.73
C ASP A 190 2.30 -23.57 10.83
#